data_AF-A0A4R4R2X9-F1
#
_entry.id   AF-A0A4R4R2X9-F1
#
_cell.length_a   1.000
_cell.length_b   1.000
_cell.length_c   1.000
_cell.angle_alpha   90.00
_cell.angle_beta   90.00
_cell.angle_gamma   90.00
#
_symmetry.space_group_name_H-M   'P 1'
#
loop_
_entity.id
_entity.type
_entity.pdbx_description
1 polymer ?
#
loop_
_entity_poly.entity_id
_entity_poly.type
_entity_poly.pdbx_seq_one_letter_code
_entity_poly.pdbx_strand_id
1 'polypeptide(L)'
;MIEQPAYTGFGFSDEEWGLLVGLPQAVLTAASAAESDGSRRTRAETAAGLETIAAGRESASPLVAAVAGELVARVGDPEAGEELPVIEPADPQGLIDDVLARAGQASALLSAKVDEGQAGAYRHWLVEIAEQVVGAASTGGLLGIGGDQVSDSERRFRDRLSHVLND
;
A
#
# COMPACT_ATOMS: atom_id res chain seq x y z
N MET A 1 -9.60 -28.13 13.67
CA MET A 1 -8.20 -27.94 13.21
C MET A 1 -7.94 -26.47 13.41
N ILE A 2 -7.11 -26.09 14.38
CA ILE A 2 -6.81 -24.67 14.60
C ILE A 2 -5.82 -24.32 13.49
N GLU A 3 -6.26 -23.60 12.47
CA GLU A 3 -5.35 -23.10 11.44
C GLU A 3 -4.28 -22.28 12.16
N GLN A 4 -3.02 -22.69 12.03
CA GLN A 4 -1.94 -21.91 12.59
C GLN A 4 -1.91 -20.59 11.82
N PRO A 5 -1.86 -19.45 12.53
CA PRO A 5 -1.92 -18.16 11.86
C PRO A 5 -0.68 -18.00 10.96
N ALA A 6 -0.88 -17.40 9.78
CA ALA A 6 0.11 -17.39 8.70
C ALA A 6 1.51 -16.91 9.15
N TYR A 7 1.57 -16.00 10.12
CA TYR A 7 2.81 -15.45 10.66
C TYR A 7 3.75 -16.48 11.31
N THR A 8 3.23 -17.59 11.87
CA THR A 8 4.08 -18.62 12.49
C THR A 8 4.87 -19.41 11.44
N GLY A 9 4.35 -19.50 10.21
CA GLY A 9 5.04 -20.12 9.08
C GLY A 9 6.25 -19.32 8.58
N PHE A 10 6.27 -18.01 8.85
CA PHE A 10 7.34 -17.10 8.45
C PHE A 10 8.25 -16.66 9.60
N GLY A 11 7.94 -17.02 10.86
CA GLY A 11 8.74 -16.65 12.03
C GLY A 11 8.56 -15.20 12.49
N PHE A 12 7.42 -14.59 12.16
CA PHE A 12 7.05 -13.26 12.66
C PHE A 12 6.29 -13.36 13.99
N SER A 13 6.45 -12.34 14.84
CA SER A 13 5.54 -12.08 15.95
C SER A 13 4.22 -11.49 15.45
N ASP A 14 3.20 -11.49 16.31
CA ASP A 14 1.90 -10.89 15.97
C ASP A 14 2.02 -9.38 15.68
N GLU A 15 2.90 -8.67 16.40
CA GLU A 15 3.13 -7.24 16.21
C GLU A 15 3.88 -6.94 14.90
N GLU A 16 4.93 -7.71 14.61
CA GLU A 16 5.67 -7.64 13.36
C GLU A 16 4.79 -7.95 12.16
N TRP A 17 3.92 -8.96 12.29
CA TRP A 17 2.98 -9.33 11.26
C TRP A 17 1.89 -8.28 11.09
N GLY A 18 1.39 -7.70 12.19
CA GLY A 18 0.45 -6.58 12.15
C GLY A 18 1.00 -5.37 11.40
N LEU A 19 2.30 -5.09 11.54
CA LEU A 19 2.99 -4.07 10.74
C LEU A 19 2.96 -4.42 9.25
N LEU A 20 3.35 -5.64 8.88
CA LEU A 20 3.39 -6.08 7.48
C LEU A 20 2.01 -6.13 6.83
N VAL A 21 0.97 -6.53 7.58
CA VAL A 21 -0.41 -6.61 7.07
C VAL A 21 -1.06 -5.24 6.98
N GLY A 22 -0.77 -4.33 7.92
CA GLY A 22 -1.34 -2.98 7.91
C GLY A 22 -0.67 -2.01 6.93
N LEU A 23 0.60 -2.24 6.59
CA LEU A 23 1.39 -1.31 5.79
C LEU A 23 0.86 -1.08 4.36
N PRO A 24 0.39 -2.08 3.59
CA PRO A 24 -0.16 -1.87 2.24
C PRO A 24 -1.33 -0.87 2.22
N GLN A 25 -2.28 -1.02 3.13
CA GLN A 25 -3.41 -0.08 3.26
C GLN A 25 -2.94 1.31 3.72
N ALA A 26 -1.95 1.37 4.61
CA ALA A 26 -1.37 2.63 5.05
C ALA A 26 -0.66 3.36 3.89
N VAL A 27 0.08 2.64 3.05
CA VAL A 27 0.70 3.16 1.82
C VAL A 27 -0.34 3.69 0.84
N LEU A 28 -1.44 2.96 0.61
CA LEU A 28 -2.56 3.43 -0.20
C LEU A 28 -3.10 4.78 0.33
N THR A 29 -3.36 4.84 1.64
CA THR A 29 -3.92 6.04 2.28
C THR A 29 -2.94 7.22 2.21
N ALA A 30 -1.64 6.98 2.44
CA ALA A 30 -0.61 8.00 2.35
C ALA A 30 -0.37 8.48 0.92
N ALA A 31 -0.39 7.58 -0.07
CA ALA A 31 -0.31 7.93 -1.49
C ALA A 31 -1.47 8.85 -1.89
N SER A 32 -2.69 8.51 -1.49
CA SER A 32 -3.87 9.34 -1.71
C SER A 32 -3.89 10.63 -0.87
N ALA A 33 -3.09 10.71 0.20
CA ALA A 33 -2.88 11.91 1.00
C ALA A 33 -1.73 12.80 0.51
N ALA A 34 -0.86 12.28 -0.36
CA ALA A 34 0.24 13.03 -0.95
C ALA A 34 -0.25 14.11 -1.91
N GLU A 35 -1.47 13.96 -2.44
CA GLU A 35 -2.12 15.01 -3.23
C GLU A 35 -2.43 16.24 -2.38
N SER A 36 -1.66 17.30 -2.63
CA SER A 36 -1.81 18.61 -2.00
C SER A 36 -3.13 19.32 -2.35
N ASP A 37 -3.79 18.90 -3.42
CA ASP A 37 -5.12 19.38 -3.78
C ASP A 37 -6.14 18.31 -3.36
N GLY A 38 -6.53 18.30 -2.09
CA GLY A 38 -7.42 17.30 -1.51
C GLY A 38 -8.79 17.15 -2.22
N SER A 39 -9.14 18.09 -3.10
CA SER A 39 -10.31 18.01 -3.97
C SER A 39 -10.17 16.97 -5.10
N ARG A 40 -8.94 16.52 -5.40
CA ARG A 40 -8.64 15.51 -6.41
C ARG A 40 -8.71 14.08 -5.91
N ARG A 41 -8.82 13.82 -4.60
CA ARG A 41 -8.90 12.44 -4.12
C ARG A 41 -10.10 11.73 -4.73
N THR A 42 -9.83 10.77 -5.61
CA THR A 42 -10.87 10.05 -6.33
C THR A 42 -11.18 8.70 -5.70
N ARG A 43 -12.42 8.23 -5.88
CA ARG A 43 -12.76 6.82 -5.63
C ARG A 43 -11.93 5.87 -6.50
N ALA A 44 -11.52 6.33 -7.68
CA ALA A 44 -10.72 5.55 -8.62
C ALA A 44 -9.31 5.26 -8.07
N GLU A 45 -8.66 6.23 -7.42
CA GLU A 45 -7.39 6.03 -6.69
C GLU A 45 -7.50 4.94 -5.63
N THR A 46 -8.51 5.04 -4.75
CA THR A 46 -8.73 4.05 -3.70
C THR A 46 -9.03 2.68 -4.28
N ALA A 47 -9.88 2.59 -5.31
CA ALA A 47 -10.22 1.34 -5.97
C ALA A 47 -8.98 0.68 -6.61
N ALA A 48 -8.16 1.43 -7.32
CA ALA A 48 -6.95 0.92 -7.97
C ALA A 48 -5.93 0.38 -6.94
N GLY A 49 -5.74 1.11 -5.83
CA GLY A 49 -4.88 0.63 -4.74
C GLY A 49 -5.39 -0.65 -4.09
N LEU A 50 -6.70 -0.75 -3.86
CA LEU A 50 -7.32 -1.94 -3.27
C LEU A 50 -7.30 -3.15 -4.22
N GLU A 51 -7.52 -2.94 -5.51
CA GLU A 51 -7.36 -3.97 -6.54
C GLU A 51 -5.93 -4.51 -6.56
N THR A 52 -4.93 -3.62 -6.49
CA THR A 52 -3.51 -4.01 -6.41
C THR A 52 -3.20 -4.81 -5.14
N ILE A 53 -3.84 -4.45 -4.01
CA ILE A 53 -3.75 -5.21 -2.77
C ILE A 53 -4.36 -6.61 -2.94
N ALA A 54 -5.56 -6.70 -3.51
CA ALA A 54 -6.28 -7.95 -3.70
C ALA A 54 -5.57 -8.89 -4.70
N ALA A 55 -4.99 -8.35 -5.77
CA ALA A 55 -4.17 -9.07 -6.74
C ALA A 55 -2.90 -9.66 -6.10
N GLY A 56 -2.40 -9.05 -5.02
CA GLY A 56 -1.29 -9.59 -4.22
C GLY A 56 -1.53 -11.01 -3.71
N ARG A 57 -2.79 -11.45 -3.55
CA ARG A 57 -3.17 -12.83 -3.17
C ARG A 57 -2.63 -13.88 -4.15
N GLU A 58 -2.47 -13.52 -5.42
CA GLU A 58 -1.98 -14.38 -6.49
C GLU A 58 -0.48 -14.22 -6.75
N SER A 59 0.22 -13.46 -5.90
CA SER A 59 1.65 -13.22 -6.05
C SER A 59 2.47 -14.51 -5.97
N ALA A 60 3.51 -14.58 -6.81
CA ALA A 60 4.49 -15.65 -6.75
C ALA A 60 5.31 -15.65 -5.45
N SER A 61 5.31 -14.54 -4.69
CA SER A 61 5.92 -14.48 -3.36
C SER A 61 4.94 -14.97 -2.29
N PRO A 62 5.24 -16.07 -1.57
CA PRO A 62 4.38 -16.57 -0.49
C PRO A 62 4.06 -15.53 0.59
N LEU A 63 5.00 -14.61 0.85
CA LEU A 63 4.83 -13.55 1.84
C LEU A 63 3.79 -12.53 1.38
N VAL A 64 3.89 -12.06 0.13
CA VAL A 64 2.94 -11.10 -0.44
C VAL A 64 1.54 -11.71 -0.51
N ALA A 65 1.44 -12.96 -0.96
CA ALA A 65 0.17 -13.68 -1.00
C ALA A 65 -0.46 -13.84 0.39
N ALA A 66 0.33 -14.18 1.41
CA ALA A 66 -0.14 -14.32 2.79
C ALA A 66 -0.59 -12.96 3.38
N VAL A 67 0.20 -11.91 3.18
CA VAL A 67 -0.13 -10.56 3.66
C VAL A 67 -1.40 -10.04 2.99
N ALA A 68 -1.49 -10.15 1.67
CA ALA A 68 -2.65 -9.71 0.90
C ALA A 68 -3.92 -10.49 1.30
N GLY A 69 -3.82 -11.81 1.44
CA GLY A 69 -4.93 -12.65 1.87
C GLY A 69 -5.46 -12.27 3.25
N GLU A 70 -4.56 -12.01 4.19
CA GLU A 70 -4.96 -11.59 5.53
C GLU A 70 -5.54 -10.17 5.57
N LEU A 71 -4.96 -9.25 4.80
CA LEU A 71 -5.48 -7.89 4.71
C LEU A 71 -6.90 -7.89 4.13
N VAL A 72 -7.13 -8.62 3.05
CA VAL A 72 -8.47 -8.80 2.46
C VAL A 72 -9.43 -9.46 3.44
N ALA A 73 -8.99 -10.45 4.22
CA ALA A 73 -9.83 -11.06 5.25
C ALA A 73 -10.22 -10.10 6.38
N ARG A 74 -9.35 -9.14 6.73
CA ARG A 74 -9.58 -8.14 7.80
C ARG A 74 -10.44 -6.96 7.33
N VAL A 75 -10.20 -6.47 6.13
CA VAL A 75 -10.80 -5.22 5.61
C VAL A 75 -12.03 -5.48 4.74
N GLY A 76 -12.16 -6.71 4.22
CA GLY A 76 -13.16 -7.07 3.23
C GLY A 76 -12.56 -7.13 1.82
N ASP A 77 -13.16 -7.94 0.96
CA ASP A 77 -12.73 -8.06 -0.43
C ASP A 77 -13.19 -6.83 -1.22
N PRO A 78 -12.26 -6.01 -1.74
CA PRO A 78 -12.64 -4.85 -2.54
C PRO A 78 -13.34 -5.25 -3.85
N GLU A 79 -13.14 -6.48 -4.34
CA GLU A 79 -13.85 -7.01 -5.51
C GLU A 79 -15.31 -7.38 -5.18
N ALA A 80 -15.69 -7.44 -3.90
CA ALA A 80 -17.09 -7.68 -3.50
C ALA A 80 -18.02 -6.48 -3.79
N GLY A 81 -17.48 -5.34 -4.23
CA GLY A 81 -18.26 -4.17 -4.64
C GLY A 81 -18.71 -3.26 -3.50
N GLU A 82 -18.15 -3.43 -2.30
CA GLU A 82 -18.43 -2.57 -1.15
C GLU A 82 -17.75 -1.20 -1.34
N GLU A 83 -18.54 -0.12 -1.30
CA GLU A 83 -18.01 1.24 -1.38
C GLU A 83 -17.31 1.63 -0.07
N LEU A 84 -15.98 1.57 -0.05
CA LEU A 84 -15.20 2.07 1.08
C LEU A 84 -15.20 3.61 1.11
N PRO A 85 -15.48 4.21 2.28
CA PRO A 85 -15.49 5.66 2.41
C PRO A 85 -14.09 6.23 2.20
N VAL A 86 -14.02 7.31 1.43
CA VAL A 86 -12.80 8.09 1.27
C VAL A 86 -12.54 8.84 2.58
N ILE A 87 -11.52 8.43 3.34
CA ILE A 87 -11.15 9.08 4.61
C ILE A 87 -10.13 10.18 4.33
N GLU A 88 -10.47 11.41 4.73
CA GLU A 88 -9.53 12.52 4.80
C GLU A 88 -8.78 12.50 6.13
N PRO A 89 -7.45 12.24 6.13
CA PRO A 89 -6.67 12.36 7.35
C PRO A 89 -6.59 13.83 7.77
N ALA A 90 -6.76 14.08 9.07
CA ALA A 90 -6.66 15.42 9.64
C ALA A 90 -5.25 16.03 9.54
N ASP A 91 -4.22 15.18 9.46
CA ASP A 91 -2.82 15.56 9.24
C ASP A 91 -2.20 14.69 8.12
N PRO A 92 -2.31 15.11 6.85
CA PRO A 92 -1.76 14.37 5.71
C PRO A 92 -0.23 14.19 5.78
N GLN A 93 0.49 15.21 6.25
CA GLN A 93 1.96 15.13 6.31
C GLN A 93 2.42 14.20 7.44
N GLY A 94 1.81 14.31 8.62
CA GLY A 94 2.08 13.38 9.72
C GLY A 94 1.76 11.92 9.36
N LEU A 95 0.69 11.69 8.59
CA LEU A 95 0.39 10.36 8.05
C LEU A 95 1.49 9.87 7.12
N ILE A 96 1.93 10.69 6.16
CA ILE A 96 2.99 10.33 5.21
C ILE A 96 4.29 9.97 5.94
N ASP A 97 4.70 10.78 6.90
CA ASP A 97 5.93 10.55 7.67
C ASP A 97 5.84 9.28 8.53
N ASP A 98 4.70 9.00 9.16
CA ASP A 98 4.45 7.75 9.90
C ASP A 98 4.51 6.53 8.97
N VAL A 99 3.91 6.60 7.78
CA VAL A 99 3.94 5.49 6.82
C VAL A 99 5.34 5.24 6.28
N LEU A 100 6.12 6.29 6.00
CA LEU A 100 7.52 6.14 5.60
C LEU A 100 8.35 5.51 6.73
N ALA A 101 8.16 5.93 7.98
CA ALA A 101 8.85 5.32 9.13
C ALA A 101 8.51 3.82 9.26
N ARG A 102 7.23 3.46 9.15
CA ARG A 102 6.76 2.07 9.18
C ARG A 102 7.29 1.25 8.00
N ALA A 103 7.40 1.84 6.81
CA ALA A 103 7.99 1.20 5.64
C ALA A 103 9.47 0.86 5.87
N GLY A 104 10.23 1.76 6.50
CA GLY A 104 11.62 1.50 6.87
C GLY A 104 11.74 0.38 7.91
N GLN A 105 10.87 0.40 8.94
CA GLN A 105 10.81 -0.67 9.95
C GLN A 105 10.48 -2.02 9.32
N ALA A 106 9.51 -2.07 8.41
CA ALA A 106 9.14 -3.29 7.69
C ALA A 106 10.29 -3.77 6.78
N SER A 107 10.98 -2.88 6.07
CA SER A 107 12.12 -3.28 5.23
C SER A 107 13.24 -3.89 6.08
N ALA A 108 13.62 -3.23 7.18
CA ALA A 108 14.64 -3.73 8.09
C ALA A 108 14.26 -5.09 8.70
N LEU A 109 12.98 -5.25 9.08
CA LEU A 109 12.43 -6.50 9.59
C LEU A 109 12.51 -7.63 8.55
N LEU A 110 12.14 -7.36 7.30
CA LEU A 110 12.16 -8.33 6.21
C LEU A 110 13.60 -8.74 5.87
N SER A 111 14.51 -7.77 5.72
CA SER A 111 15.92 -8.03 5.46
C SER A 111 16.60 -8.86 6.58
N ALA A 112 16.07 -8.81 7.81
CA ALA A 112 16.58 -9.59 8.93
C ALA A 112 16.03 -11.03 9.00
N LYS A 113 14.84 -11.28 8.44
CA LYS A 113 14.10 -12.54 8.69
C LYS A 113 13.81 -13.39 7.46
N VAL A 114 13.71 -12.78 6.29
CA VAL A 114 13.38 -13.48 5.04
C VAL A 114 14.51 -13.30 4.02
N ASP A 115 14.50 -14.10 2.96
CA ASP A 115 15.44 -13.92 1.87
C ASP A 115 15.15 -12.64 1.06
N GLU A 116 16.18 -12.17 0.37
CA GLU A 116 16.13 -10.95 -0.43
C GLU A 116 15.09 -11.02 -1.56
N GLY A 117 14.74 -12.22 -2.04
CA GLY A 117 13.68 -12.41 -3.03
C GLY A 117 12.30 -12.08 -2.44
N GLN A 118 12.01 -12.57 -1.23
CA GLN A 118 10.76 -12.25 -0.54
C GLN A 118 10.70 -10.79 -0.06
N ALA A 119 11.79 -10.29 0.52
CA ALA A 119 11.87 -8.90 0.95
C ALA A 119 11.72 -7.95 -0.25
N GLY A 120 12.44 -8.20 -1.35
CA GLY A 120 12.35 -7.44 -2.59
C GLY A 120 10.96 -7.47 -3.21
N ALA A 121 10.30 -8.63 -3.26
CA ALA A 121 8.94 -8.74 -3.77
C ALA A 121 7.94 -7.91 -2.95
N TYR A 122 8.06 -7.92 -1.62
CA TYR A 122 7.20 -7.13 -0.75
C TYR A 122 7.44 -5.63 -0.93
N ARG A 123 8.70 -5.19 -1.00
CA ARG A 123 9.07 -3.79 -1.28
C ARG A 123 8.52 -3.31 -2.61
N HIS A 124 8.70 -4.12 -3.66
CA HIS A 124 8.20 -3.79 -4.99
C HIS A 124 6.68 -3.64 -5.00
N TRP A 125 5.97 -4.56 -4.34
CA TRP A 125 4.52 -4.53 -4.23
C TRP A 125 4.00 -3.27 -3.51
N LEU A 126 4.66 -2.80 -2.46
CA LEU A 126 4.29 -1.53 -1.80
C LEU A 126 4.46 -0.32 -2.72
N VAL A 127 5.53 -0.28 -3.52
CA VAL A 127 5.75 0.79 -4.50
C VAL A 127 4.70 0.72 -5.61
N GLU A 128 4.37 -0.47 -6.08
CA GLU A 128 3.33 -0.69 -7.09
C GLU A 128 1.95 -0.20 -6.61
N ILE A 129 1.57 -0.48 -5.36
CA ILE A 129 0.33 0.06 -4.77
C ILE A 129 0.33 1.59 -4.82
N ALA A 130 1.43 2.23 -4.40
CA ALA A 130 1.53 3.69 -4.45
C ALA A 130 1.44 4.22 -5.89
N GLU A 131 2.06 3.55 -6.86
CA GLU A 131 2.01 3.93 -8.28
C GLU A 131 0.60 3.80 -8.87
N GLN A 132 -0.14 2.75 -8.54
CA GLN A 132 -1.50 2.55 -9.05
C GLN A 132 -2.49 3.57 -8.47
N VAL A 133 -2.37 3.87 -7.17
CA VAL A 133 -3.17 4.92 -6.52
C VAL A 133 -2.95 6.25 -7.24
N VAL A 134 -1.70 6.69 -7.32
CA VAL A 134 -1.29 7.94 -7.94
C VAL A 134 -1.62 8.00 -9.45
N GLY A 135 -1.52 6.87 -10.15
CA GLY A 135 -1.81 6.78 -11.58
C GLY A 135 -3.31 6.84 -11.93
N ALA A 136 -4.17 6.28 -11.07
CA ALA A 136 -5.61 6.20 -11.33
C ALA A 136 -6.33 7.56 -11.30
N ALA A 137 -5.77 8.56 -10.61
CA ALA A 137 -6.25 9.94 -10.66
C ALA A 137 -6.17 10.54 -12.09
N SER A 138 -5.21 10.07 -12.90
CA SER A 138 -4.89 10.63 -14.22
C SER A 138 -5.87 10.22 -15.33
N THR A 139 -6.67 9.15 -15.14
CA THR A 139 -7.54 8.57 -16.18
C THR A 139 -9.01 9.04 -16.14
N GLY A 140 -9.40 9.85 -15.15
CA GLY A 140 -10.79 10.31 -14.96
C GLY A 140 -11.27 11.51 -15.80
N GLY A 141 -10.41 12.11 -16.64
CA GLY A 141 -10.70 13.36 -17.35
C GLY A 141 -11.33 13.20 -18.75
N LEU A 142 -12.65 12.96 -18.84
CA LEU A 142 -13.35 12.89 -20.15
C LEU A 142 -13.85 14.25 -20.70
N LEU A 143 -13.71 15.39 -20.02
CA LEU A 143 -14.06 16.69 -20.60
C LEU A 143 -12.98 17.73 -20.32
N GLY A 144 -12.15 17.96 -21.33
CA GLY A 144 -10.90 18.68 -21.23
C GLY A 144 -11.02 20.13 -20.78
N ILE A 145 -10.19 20.49 -19.80
CA ILE A 145 -9.21 21.58 -19.81
C ILE A 145 -8.06 21.05 -18.93
N GLY A 146 -6.81 21.13 -19.40
CA GLY A 146 -5.65 20.35 -18.93
C GLY A 146 -5.42 20.29 -17.42
N GLY A 147 -5.02 19.09 -16.98
CA GLY A 147 -4.52 18.76 -15.64
C GLY A 147 -3.71 17.47 -15.70
N ASP A 148 -2.83 17.38 -16.72
CA ASP A 148 -1.99 16.23 -17.05
C ASP A 148 -0.90 15.99 -16.01
N GLN A 149 -0.76 14.72 -15.61
CA GLN A 149 0.36 14.10 -14.88
C GLN A 149 0.23 14.08 -13.36
N VAL A 150 0.70 12.97 -12.79
CA VAL A 150 1.15 12.81 -11.40
C VAL A 150 1.75 14.12 -10.89
N SER A 151 1.37 14.56 -9.70
CA SER A 151 1.89 15.79 -9.12
C SER A 151 3.35 15.66 -8.66
N ASP A 152 4.01 16.78 -8.42
CA ASP A 152 5.34 16.76 -7.80
C ASP A 152 5.31 16.17 -6.39
N SER A 153 4.19 16.32 -5.67
CA SER A 153 4.03 15.81 -4.31
C SER A 153 3.88 14.29 -4.30
N GLU A 154 3.08 13.74 -5.22
CA GLU A 154 2.94 12.30 -5.42
C GLU A 154 4.25 11.63 -5.87
N ARG A 155 4.94 12.22 -6.84
CA ARG A 155 6.27 11.75 -7.26
C ARG A 155 7.23 11.70 -6.08
N ARG A 156 7.29 12.77 -5.29
CA ARG A 156 8.16 12.84 -4.09
C ARG A 156 7.79 11.77 -3.07
N PHE A 157 6.50 11.51 -2.84
CA PHE A 157 6.07 10.46 -1.93
C PHE A 157 6.57 9.09 -2.40
N ARG A 158 6.31 8.75 -3.67
CA ARG A 158 6.77 7.48 -4.25
C ARG A 158 8.29 7.33 -4.19
N ASP A 159 9.03 8.38 -4.55
CA ASP A 159 10.49 8.35 -4.57
C ASP A 159 11.05 8.20 -3.15
N ARG A 160 10.43 8.85 -2.14
CA ARG A 160 10.78 8.66 -0.72
C ARG A 160 10.45 7.24 -0.24
N LEU A 161 9.28 6.71 -0.58
CA LEU A 161 8.88 5.35 -0.23
C LEU A 161 9.86 4.33 -0.80
N SER A 162 10.18 4.46 -2.09
CA SER A 162 11.17 3.61 -2.76
C SER A 162 12.54 3.73 -2.11
N HIS A 163 12.98 4.94 -1.78
CA HIS A 163 14.26 5.15 -1.10
C HIS A 163 14.31 4.45 0.26
N VAL A 164 13.30 4.67 1.12
CA VAL A 164 13.23 4.10 2.47
C VAL A 164 13.13 2.57 2.45
N LEU A 165 12.47 2.00 1.43
CA LEU A 165 12.40 0.55 1.30
C LEU A 165 13.74 -0.06 0.88
N ASN A 166 14.59 0.66 0.16
CA ASN A 166 15.86 0.15 -0.36
C ASN A 166 17.10 0.55 0.45
N ASP A 167 16.92 1.22 1.59
CA ASP A 167 18.00 1.60 2.53
C ASP A 167 18.36 0.42 3.46
#